data_AF-A0A497PNS3-F1
#
_entry.id   AF-A0A497PNS3-F1
#
_cell.length_a   1.000
_cell.length_b   1.000
_cell.length_c   1.000
_cell.angle_alpha   90.00
_cell.angle_beta   90.00
_cell.angle_gamma   90.00
#
_symmetry.space_group_name_H-M   'P 1'
#
loop_
_entity.id
_entity.type
_entity.pdbx_description
1 polymer ?
#
loop_
_entity_poly.entity_id
_entity_poly.type
_entity_poly.pdbx_seq_one_letter_code
_entity_poly.pdbx_strand_id
1 'polypeptide(L)'
;MKVEKLTTLDQEECAYALTCVDEVQKSGTAAKEYHTFAKRLPAMIVTCGLGQSLAFLFSQTKSGDSVGKTMLLEHISKWLQEKRGIYSPGKMILYPLMEGSLSSYI
;
A
#
# COMPACT_ATOMS: atom_id res chain seq x y z
N MET A 1 18.00 -24.59 19.83
CA MET A 1 16.81 -24.66 18.97
C MET A 1 16.19 -23.26 18.93
N LYS A 2 16.38 -22.50 17.85
CA LYS A 2 15.69 -21.20 17.69
C LYS A 2 14.24 -21.54 17.37
N VAL A 3 13.34 -21.23 18.29
CA VAL A 3 11.90 -21.31 18.03
C VAL A 3 11.59 -20.15 17.10
N GLU A 4 11.39 -20.44 15.81
CA GLU A 4 10.81 -19.46 14.89
C GLU A 4 9.40 -19.13 15.38
N LYS A 5 9.17 -17.86 15.64
CA LYS A 5 7.86 -17.35 16.05
C LYS A 5 6.98 -17.36 14.81
N LEU A 6 6.19 -18.41 14.63
CA LEU A 6 5.15 -18.50 13.60
C LEU A 6 4.09 -17.45 13.87
N THR A 7 4.24 -16.26 13.29
CA THR A 7 3.21 -15.23 13.27
C THR A 7 2.20 -15.54 12.18
N THR A 8 0.92 -15.33 12.45
CA THR A 8 -0.09 -15.45 11.40
C THR A 8 0.02 -14.27 10.44
N LEU A 9 -0.46 -14.44 9.21
CA LEU A 9 -0.46 -13.36 8.24
C LEU A 9 -1.20 -12.11 8.77
N ASP A 10 -2.33 -12.30 9.45
CA ASP A 10 -3.08 -11.21 10.09
C ASP A 10 -2.26 -10.46 11.14
N GLN A 11 -1.37 -11.17 11.87
CA GLN A 11 -0.49 -10.54 12.85
C GLN A 11 0.58 -9.68 12.15
N GLU A 12 1.11 -10.14 11.02
CA GLU A 12 2.07 -9.39 10.22
C GLU A 12 1.42 -8.16 9.57
N GLU A 13 0.19 -8.31 9.05
CA GLU A 13 -0.62 -7.22 8.50
C GLU A 13 -0.91 -6.17 9.57
N CYS A 14 -1.33 -6.60 10.76
CA CYS A 14 -1.62 -5.69 11.87
C CYS A 14 -0.36 -4.96 12.34
N ALA A 15 0.78 -5.66 12.47
CA ALA A 15 2.04 -5.06 12.89
C ALA A 15 2.56 -4.05 11.84
N TYR A 16 2.42 -4.37 10.56
CA TYR A 16 2.80 -3.48 9.47
C TYR A 16 1.89 -2.25 9.41
N ALA A 17 0.57 -2.44 9.48
CA ALA A 17 -0.40 -1.34 9.47
C ALA A 17 -0.17 -0.38 10.63
N LEU A 18 0.14 -0.88 11.84
CA LEU A 18 0.48 -0.05 12.99
C LEU A 18 1.74 0.79 12.71
N THR A 19 2.80 0.16 12.21
CA THR A 19 4.06 0.85 11.85
C THR A 19 3.81 1.99 10.85
N CYS A 20 3.00 1.74 9.82
CA CYS A 20 2.62 2.72 8.80
C CYS A 20 1.85 3.91 9.39
N VAL A 21 0.91 3.66 10.30
CA VAL A 21 0.12 4.72 10.94
C VAL A 21 0.99 5.55 11.89
N ASP A 22 1.88 4.92 12.65
CA ASP A 22 2.81 5.61 13.54
C ASP A 22 3.80 6.50 12.77
N GLU A 23 4.22 6.07 11.59
CA GLU A 23 5.05 6.88 10.68
C GLU A 23 4.27 8.11 10.19
N VAL A 24 3.04 7.91 9.73
CA VAL A 24 2.18 8.97 9.18
C VAL A 24 1.78 9.99 10.25
N GLN A 25 1.55 9.57 11.49
CA GLN A 25 1.19 10.48 12.58
C GLN A 25 2.29 11.52 12.84
N LYS A 26 3.56 11.18 12.59
CA LYS A 26 4.70 12.10 12.74
C LYS A 26 4.76 13.16 11.62
N SER A 27 3.99 12.98 10.55
CA SER A 27 4.00 13.83 9.34
C SER A 27 2.98 14.99 9.36
N GLY A 28 2.33 15.25 10.50
CA GLY A 28 1.46 16.42 10.69
C GLY A 28 0.21 16.42 9.80
N THR A 29 0.04 17.46 8.97
CA THR A 29 -1.15 17.63 8.10
C THR A 29 -1.34 16.49 7.10
N ALA A 30 -0.26 15.81 6.72
CA ALA A 30 -0.27 14.63 5.84
C ALA A 30 -1.11 13.47 6.42
N ALA A 31 -1.23 13.36 7.76
CA ALA A 31 -1.98 12.30 8.41
C ALA A 31 -3.49 12.35 8.08
N LYS A 32 -4.05 13.55 7.98
CA LYS A 32 -5.47 13.74 7.65
C LYS A 32 -5.76 13.29 6.21
N GLU A 33 -4.86 13.62 5.30
CA GLU A 33 -4.96 13.21 3.90
C GLU A 33 -4.82 11.69 3.77
N TYR A 34 -3.78 11.11 4.37
CA TYR A 34 -3.55 9.66 4.41
C TYR A 34 -4.79 8.92 4.90
N HIS A 35 -5.34 9.31 6.05
CA HIS A 35 -6.54 8.69 6.63
C HIS A 35 -7.74 8.76 5.69
N THR A 36 -7.93 9.91 5.03
CA THR A 36 -9.05 10.11 4.09
C THR A 36 -8.94 9.17 2.89
N PHE A 37 -7.76 9.02 2.31
CA PHE A 37 -7.54 8.14 1.17
C PHE A 37 -7.53 6.66 1.57
N ALA A 38 -6.91 6.30 2.69
CA ALA A 38 -6.89 4.93 3.20
C ALA A 38 -8.31 4.39 3.44
N LYS A 39 -9.25 5.23 3.91
CA LYS A 39 -10.66 4.85 4.06
C LYS A 39 -11.41 4.68 2.73
N ARG A 40 -11.04 5.44 1.70
CA ARG A 40 -11.71 5.42 0.39
C ARG A 40 -11.21 4.29 -0.50
N LEU A 41 -9.95 3.92 -0.35
CA LEU A 41 -9.28 2.98 -1.25
C LEU A 41 -9.95 1.61 -1.35
N PRO A 42 -10.42 0.95 -0.27
CA PRO A 42 -11.09 -0.35 -0.36
C PRO A 42 -12.32 -0.33 -1.26
N ALA A 43 -13.15 0.72 -1.15
CA ALA A 43 -14.33 0.86 -2.01
C ALA A 43 -13.93 1.06 -3.48
N MET A 44 -12.86 1.81 -3.76
CA MET A 44 -12.34 1.97 -5.11
C MET A 44 -11.82 0.65 -5.69
N ILE A 45 -11.11 -0.14 -4.88
CA ILE A 45 -10.57 -1.45 -5.30
C ILE A 45 -11.70 -2.38 -5.70
N VAL A 46 -12.78 -2.45 -4.91
CA VAL A 46 -13.95 -3.29 -5.23
C VAL A 46 -14.67 -2.79 -6.49
N THR A 47 -14.73 -1.48 -6.70
CA THR A 47 -15.51 -0.89 -7.81
C THR A 47 -14.76 -0.98 -9.15
N CYS A 48 -13.47 -0.65 -9.17
CA CYS A 48 -12.69 -0.48 -10.41
C CYS A 48 -11.43 -1.34 -10.47
N GLY A 49 -11.17 -2.18 -9.46
CA GLY A 49 -9.98 -3.00 -9.36
C GLY A 49 -8.76 -2.28 -8.77
N LEU A 50 -7.75 -3.08 -8.40
CA LEU A 50 -6.52 -2.61 -7.76
C LEU A 50 -5.72 -1.66 -8.67
N GLY A 51 -5.53 -2.04 -9.95
CA GLY A 51 -4.74 -1.25 -10.90
C GLY A 51 -5.25 0.16 -11.12
N GLN A 52 -6.55 0.32 -11.38
CA GLN A 52 -7.16 1.64 -11.55
C GLN A 52 -7.13 2.45 -10.26
N SER A 53 -7.36 1.80 -9.12
CA SER A 53 -7.33 2.46 -7.81
C SER A 53 -5.95 3.02 -7.48
N LEU A 54 -4.89 2.24 -7.71
CA LEU A 54 -3.52 2.67 -7.50
C LEU A 54 -3.07 3.70 -8.54
N ALA A 55 -3.54 3.61 -9.79
CA ALA A 55 -3.23 4.60 -10.83
C ALA A 55 -3.86 5.96 -10.49
N PHE A 56 -5.09 5.95 -9.97
CA PHE A 56 -5.74 7.14 -9.46
C PHE A 56 -5.01 7.70 -8.22
N LEU A 57 -4.65 6.86 -7.25
CA LEU A 57 -3.89 7.33 -6.09
C LEU A 57 -2.56 7.97 -6.53
N PHE A 58 -1.85 7.36 -7.47
CA PHE A 58 -0.61 7.88 -8.04
C PHE A 58 -0.79 9.19 -8.81
N SER A 59 -1.88 9.38 -9.55
CA SER A 59 -2.11 10.68 -10.22
C SER A 59 -2.29 11.81 -9.21
N GLN A 60 -2.91 11.50 -8.06
CA GLN A 60 -3.15 12.45 -6.97
C GLN A 60 -1.88 12.79 -6.17
N THR A 61 -0.80 11.98 -6.27
CA THR A 61 0.48 12.32 -5.62
C THR A 61 1.22 13.46 -6.30
N LYS A 62 0.89 13.75 -7.57
CA LYS A 62 1.50 14.81 -8.38
C LYS A 62 0.91 16.20 -8.13
N SER A 63 -0.11 16.31 -7.27
CA SER A 63 -0.75 17.59 -6.89
C SER A 63 -0.05 18.24 -5.69
N GLY A 64 -0.28 19.54 -5.47
CA GLY A 64 0.19 20.23 -4.25
C GLY A 64 -0.47 19.65 -2.99
N ASP A 65 0.33 19.53 -1.92
CA ASP A 65 0.00 18.84 -0.66
C ASP A 65 -0.44 17.37 -0.87
N SER A 66 0.56 16.50 -1.10
CA SER A 66 0.36 15.10 -1.49
C SER A 66 1.16 14.09 -0.66
N VAL A 67 1.75 14.55 0.44
CA VAL A 67 2.63 13.74 1.28
C VAL A 67 1.86 12.53 1.82
N GLY A 68 0.62 12.71 2.27
CA GLY A 68 -0.19 11.61 2.81
C GLY A 68 -0.55 10.58 1.75
N LYS A 69 -0.92 11.02 0.54
CA LYS A 69 -1.18 10.10 -0.60
C LYS A 69 0.07 9.34 -1.02
N THR A 70 1.22 10.02 -1.04
CA THR A 70 2.50 9.43 -1.41
C THR A 70 2.89 8.35 -0.41
N MET A 71 2.81 8.64 0.89
CA MET A 71 3.04 7.65 1.95
C MET A 71 2.10 6.45 1.82
N LEU A 72 0.81 6.66 1.54
CA LEU A 72 -0.13 5.56 1.35
C LEU A 72 0.26 4.65 0.17
N LEU A 73 0.62 5.24 -0.98
CA LEU A 73 1.05 4.49 -2.14
C LEU A 73 2.35 3.70 -1.87
N GLU A 74 3.29 4.31 -1.16
CA GLU A 74 4.55 3.67 -0.76
C GLU A 74 4.32 2.52 0.23
N HIS A 75 3.43 2.69 1.22
CA HIS A 75 3.09 1.63 2.17
C HIS A 75 2.47 0.42 1.48
N ILE A 76 1.54 0.65 0.55
CA ILE A 76 0.93 -0.44 -0.23
C ILE A 76 1.97 -1.13 -1.11
N SER A 77 2.85 -0.35 -1.75
CA SER A 77 3.93 -0.88 -2.59
C SER A 77 4.89 -1.75 -1.78
N LYS A 78 5.38 -1.26 -0.64
CA LYS A 78 6.26 -2.01 0.27
C LYS A 78 5.59 -3.28 0.79
N TRP A 79 4.31 -3.23 1.18
CA TRP A 79 3.60 -4.43 1.62
C TRP A 79 3.57 -5.50 0.53
N LEU A 80 3.13 -5.13 -0.68
CA LEU A 80 2.91 -6.09 -1.75
C LEU A 80 4.22 -6.58 -2.40
N GLN A 81 5.25 -5.73 -2.45
CA GLN A 81 6.52 -6.06 -3.12
C GLN A 81 7.57 -6.64 -2.17
N GLU A 82 7.71 -6.09 -0.96
CA GLU A 82 8.82 -6.45 -0.06
C GLU A 82 8.38 -7.42 1.02
N LYS A 83 7.20 -7.21 1.63
CA LYS A 83 6.71 -8.07 2.71
C LYS A 83 6.06 -9.33 2.19
N ARG A 84 5.18 -9.20 1.18
CA ARG A 84 4.46 -10.32 0.59
C ARG A 84 5.16 -10.95 -0.61
N GLY A 85 6.05 -10.20 -1.28
CA GLY A 85 6.75 -10.69 -2.47
C GLY A 85 5.83 -11.07 -3.63
N ILE A 86 4.61 -10.49 -3.68
CA ILE A 86 3.62 -10.77 -4.74
C ILE A 86 4.06 -10.15 -6.06
N TYR A 87 4.64 -8.96 -5.99
CA TYR A 87 5.15 -8.23 -7.15
C TYR A 87 6.65 -7.96 -7.00
N SER A 88 7.37 -7.90 -8.13
CA SER A 88 8.81 -7.65 -8.11
C SER A 88 9.15 -6.31 -7.46
N PRO A 89 10.12 -6.26 -6.53
CA PRO A 89 10.59 -5.02 -5.93
C PRO A 89 11.39 -4.17 -6.95
N GLY A 90 11.56 -2.88 -6.65
CA GLY A 90 12.41 -1.97 -7.43
C GLY A 90 11.75 -1.28 -8.64
N LYS A 91 10.51 -1.65 -8.99
CA LYS A 91 9.65 -0.87 -9.90
C LYS A 91 8.48 -0.27 -9.12
N MET A 92 7.93 0.86 -9.55
CA MET A 92 6.65 1.36 -9.01
C MET A 92 5.57 0.29 -9.22
N ILE A 93 4.75 0.00 -8.20
CA ILE A 93 3.80 -1.12 -8.18
C ILE A 93 2.85 -1.20 -9.40
N LEU A 94 2.58 -0.08 -10.06
CA LEU A 94 1.78 -0.04 -11.29
C LEU A 94 2.40 -0.81 -12.46
N TYR A 95 3.73 -0.83 -12.59
CA TYR A 95 4.41 -1.56 -13.66
C TYR A 95 4.22 -3.08 -13.56
N PRO A 96 4.55 -3.75 -12.44
CA PRO A 96 4.30 -5.18 -12.30
C PRO A 96 2.82 -5.53 -12.31
N LEU A 97 1.93 -4.61 -11.88
CA LEU A 97 0.49 -4.79 -12.08
C LEU A 97 0.13 -4.87 -13.57
N MET A 98 0.70 -4.02 -14.42
CA MET A 98 0.37 -4.02 -15.85
C MET A 98 1.09 -5.12 -16.65
N GLU A 99 2.22 -5.62 -16.16
CA GLU A 99 3.03 -6.66 -16.79
C GLU A 99 2.65 -8.09 -16.36
N GLY A 100 1.95 -8.25 -15.22
CA GLY A 100 1.64 -9.55 -14.62
C GLY A 100 0.54 -10.35 -15.34
N SER A 101 0.62 -11.67 -15.29
CA SER A 101 -0.47 -12.57 -15.73
C SER A 101 -1.64 -12.55 -14.74
N LEU A 102 -2.86 -12.86 -15.22
CA LEU A 102 -4.06 -12.94 -14.38
C LEU A 102 -3.89 -13.88 -13.18
N SER A 103 -3.14 -14.97 -13.34
CA SER A 103 -2.81 -15.92 -12.26
C SER A 103 -1.98 -15.32 -11.12
N SER A 104 -1.30 -14.20 -11.35
CA SER A 104 -0.54 -13.48 -10.31
C SER A 104 -1.40 -12.42 -9.60
N TYR A 105 -2.67 -12.28 -9.98
CA TYR A 105 -3.61 -11.28 -9.47
C TYR A 105 -4.68 -11.83 -8.52
N ILE A 106 -4.88 -13.14 -8.49
CA ILE A 106 -5.99 -13.81 -7.77
C ILE A 106 -5.43 -14.82 -6.78
#